data_AF-A0A397GZS8-F1
#
_entry.id   AF-A0A397GZS8-F1
#
_cell.length_a   1.000
_cell.length_b   1.000
_cell.length_c   1.000
_cell.angle_alpha   90.00
_cell.angle_beta   90.00
_cell.angle_gamma   90.00
#
_symmetry.space_group_name_H-M   'P 1'
#
loop_
_entity.id
_entity.type
_entity.pdbx_description
1 polymer ?
#
loop_
_entity_poly.entity_id
_entity_poly.type
_entity_poly.pdbx_seq_one_letter_code
_entity_poly.pdbx_strand_id
1 'polypeptide(L)'
;MLNGMFALSARFSNAPEFIGIDPTCRDQIFVKRATELWETISKDFKHCLRTLPCLQGLILLTFSSLLSGPSEDAWILSGTCVRLAYDLDLHTTDAHRQHEGGSPQQNQEYRFVHVLLPVSDHDWDNRTQAPSALLNANGGMPWKHLTESPNQSERAWFLVCLAVLRQAYDAAVPPGASVERLHHAEAVIGCAFLALPRSFQDLSMSGASWPTSHVTFNWIACSLIVLNWYALCPLQNETLQPADVRPPRIYLSTIIEVNRAARLLSPQHLSLCSPFVCCALVGPSTVHVPDDHILIESQSASLCAETIRLVLSDVARHWSIGGILLDIIDYKKTSKPASPAGRCSQTPFTPEWRALVDDIF
;
A
#
# COMPACT_ATOMS: atom_id res chain seq x y z
N MET A 1 7.37 -1.17 -21.29
CA MET A 1 7.35 0.09 -20.53
C MET A 1 6.26 1.05 -20.99
N LEU A 2 6.31 1.58 -22.22
CA LEU A 2 5.35 2.60 -22.69
C LEU A 2 3.88 2.19 -22.56
N ASN A 3 3.51 0.96 -22.95
CA ASN A 3 2.15 0.47 -22.76
C ASN A 3 1.71 0.47 -21.29
N GLY A 4 2.60 0.18 -20.33
CA GLY A 4 2.29 0.28 -18.91
C GLY A 4 2.06 1.72 -18.45
N MET A 5 2.85 2.67 -18.96
CA MET A 5 2.66 4.10 -18.68
C MET A 5 1.34 4.62 -19.26
N PHE A 6 1.02 4.21 -20.50
CA PHE A 6 -0.24 4.54 -21.15
C PHE A 6 -1.43 3.91 -20.45
N ALA A 7 -1.32 2.67 -19.96
CA ALA A 7 -2.36 2.03 -19.17
C ALA A 7 -2.73 2.88 -17.94
N LEU A 8 -1.75 3.30 -17.14
CA LEU A 8 -2.00 4.16 -15.98
C LEU A 8 -2.58 5.53 -16.36
N SER A 9 -2.05 6.14 -17.43
CA SER A 9 -2.45 7.49 -17.84
C SER A 9 -3.83 7.52 -18.50
N ALA A 10 -4.21 6.48 -19.24
CA ALA A 10 -5.46 6.41 -19.99
C ALA A 10 -6.70 6.51 -19.09
N ARG A 11 -6.61 6.01 -17.85
CA ARG A 11 -7.68 6.09 -16.84
C ARG A 11 -8.07 7.53 -16.51
N PHE A 12 -7.16 8.48 -16.69
CA PHE A 12 -7.36 9.92 -16.41
C PHE A 12 -7.46 10.78 -17.68
N SER A 13 -7.35 10.17 -18.86
CA SER A 13 -7.30 10.91 -20.12
C SER A 13 -8.68 11.43 -20.51
N ASN A 14 -8.75 12.70 -20.93
CA ASN A 14 -9.94 13.32 -21.52
C ASN A 14 -9.91 13.32 -23.06
N ALA A 15 -9.05 12.51 -23.66
CA ALA A 15 -8.91 12.43 -25.11
C ALA A 15 -10.21 11.91 -25.77
N PRO A 16 -10.55 12.38 -26.99
CA PRO A 16 -11.82 12.05 -27.64
C PRO A 16 -12.02 10.55 -27.89
N GLU A 17 -10.94 9.78 -27.99
CA GLU A 17 -10.93 8.33 -28.18
C GLU A 17 -11.50 7.55 -26.98
N PHE A 18 -11.53 8.18 -25.79
CA PHE A 18 -12.06 7.58 -24.57
C PHE A 18 -13.47 8.05 -24.22
N ILE A 19 -14.11 8.85 -25.08
CA ILE A 19 -15.49 9.29 -24.87
C ILE A 19 -16.41 8.06 -24.82
N GLY A 20 -17.21 7.95 -23.74
CA GLY A 20 -18.13 6.84 -23.53
C GLY A 20 -17.49 5.56 -22.97
N ILE A 21 -16.17 5.52 -22.79
CA ILE A 21 -15.48 4.40 -22.15
C ILE A 21 -15.32 4.71 -20.66
N ASP A 22 -15.78 3.79 -19.82
CA ASP A 22 -15.61 3.87 -18.36
C ASP A 22 -14.12 3.99 -18.00
N PRO A 23 -13.71 4.91 -17.09
CA PRO A 23 -12.32 5.10 -16.72
C PRO A 23 -11.59 3.81 -16.33
N THR A 24 -12.27 2.85 -15.70
CA THR A 24 -11.68 1.57 -15.29
C THR A 24 -11.30 0.65 -16.45
N CYS A 25 -11.90 0.87 -17.63
CA CYS A 25 -11.72 0.08 -18.84
C CYS A 25 -10.75 0.72 -19.84
N ARG A 26 -10.39 2.00 -19.68
CA ARG A 26 -9.57 2.76 -20.66
C ARG A 26 -8.17 2.20 -20.84
N ASP A 27 -7.66 1.47 -19.87
CA ASP A 27 -6.32 0.91 -19.89
C ASP A 27 -6.23 -0.47 -20.57
N GLN A 28 -7.35 -1.16 -20.74
CA GLN A 28 -7.41 -2.56 -21.21
C GLN A 28 -6.64 -2.78 -22.51
N ILE A 29 -6.73 -1.85 -23.46
CA ILE A 29 -6.03 -1.96 -24.75
C ILE A 29 -4.51 -1.93 -24.58
N PHE A 30 -4.01 -1.13 -23.63
CA PHE A 30 -2.59 -1.00 -23.36
C PHE A 30 -2.08 -2.14 -22.50
N VAL A 31 -2.85 -2.58 -21.50
CA VAL A 31 -2.53 -3.77 -20.69
C VAL A 31 -2.43 -5.00 -21.59
N LYS A 32 -3.42 -5.23 -22.47
CA LYS A 32 -3.40 -6.35 -23.42
C LYS A 32 -2.14 -6.34 -24.29
N ARG A 33 -1.81 -5.19 -24.88
CA ARG A 33 -0.59 -5.03 -25.69
C ARG A 33 0.69 -5.25 -24.87
N ALA A 34 0.73 -4.79 -23.62
CA ALA A 34 1.87 -5.02 -22.73
C ALA A 34 2.05 -6.51 -22.43
N THR A 35 0.95 -7.24 -22.19
CA THR A 35 0.95 -8.69 -21.96
C THR A 35 1.41 -9.46 -23.19
N GLU A 36 0.87 -9.17 -24.39
CA GLU A 36 1.28 -9.81 -25.64
C GLU A 36 2.78 -9.62 -25.93
N LEU A 37 3.28 -8.40 -25.71
CA LEU A 37 4.71 -8.09 -25.84
C LEU A 37 5.54 -8.87 -24.81
N TRP A 38 5.08 -8.95 -23.57
CA TRP A 38 5.75 -9.71 -22.52
C TRP A 38 5.83 -11.21 -22.86
N GLU A 39 4.74 -11.80 -23.33
CA GLU A 39 4.73 -13.21 -23.75
C GLU A 39 5.70 -13.47 -24.91
N THR A 40 5.74 -12.58 -25.88
CA THR A 40 6.66 -12.68 -27.02
C THR A 40 8.12 -12.60 -26.54
N ILE A 41 8.45 -11.60 -25.73
CA ILE A 41 9.81 -11.37 -25.24
C ILE A 41 10.27 -12.51 -24.31
N SER A 42 9.38 -13.01 -23.45
CA SER A 42 9.70 -14.08 -22.51
C SER A 42 9.91 -15.45 -23.18
N LYS A 43 9.21 -15.72 -24.29
CA LYS A 43 9.37 -16.95 -25.09
C LYS A 43 10.60 -16.87 -25.98
N ASP A 44 10.74 -15.80 -26.75
CA ASP A 44 11.68 -15.75 -27.89
C ASP A 44 13.01 -15.04 -27.56
N PHE A 45 13.03 -14.17 -26.55
CA PHE A 45 14.16 -13.27 -26.27
C PHE A 45 14.60 -13.29 -24.81
N LYS A 46 14.77 -14.48 -24.22
CA LYS A 46 15.18 -14.64 -22.80
C LYS A 46 16.42 -13.83 -22.39
N HIS A 47 17.37 -13.64 -23.31
CA HIS A 47 18.60 -12.86 -23.07
C HIS A 47 18.35 -11.34 -23.00
N CYS A 48 17.29 -10.81 -23.63
CA CYS A 48 16.90 -9.40 -23.58
C CYS A 48 16.10 -9.02 -22.33
N LEU A 49 15.69 -10.02 -21.52
CA LEU A 49 14.87 -9.81 -20.32
C LEU A 49 15.61 -9.04 -19.22
N ARG A 50 16.93 -9.20 -19.14
CA ARG A 50 17.77 -8.62 -18.08
C ARG A 50 18.11 -7.17 -18.36
N THR A 51 17.08 -6.34 -18.49
CA THR A 51 17.23 -4.90 -18.69
C THR A 51 16.33 -4.13 -17.73
N LEU A 52 16.82 -3.00 -17.22
CA LEU A 52 16.05 -2.14 -16.33
C LEU A 52 14.72 -1.66 -16.96
N PRO A 53 14.65 -1.27 -18.26
CA PRO A 53 13.39 -0.89 -18.89
C PRO A 53 12.36 -2.03 -18.98
N CYS A 54 12.84 -3.29 -19.12
CA CYS A 54 11.96 -4.45 -19.08
C CYS A 54 11.35 -4.62 -17.69
N LEU A 55 12.18 -4.58 -16.64
CA LEU A 55 11.72 -4.61 -15.24
C LEU A 55 10.74 -3.47 -14.95
N GLN A 56 11.05 -2.23 -15.34
CA GLN A 56 10.15 -1.08 -15.17
C GLN A 56 8.80 -1.30 -15.87
N GLY A 57 8.82 -1.82 -17.11
CA GLY A 57 7.59 -2.16 -17.83
C GLY A 57 6.76 -3.23 -17.16
N LEU A 58 7.41 -4.25 -16.61
CA LEU A 58 6.75 -5.31 -15.85
C LEU A 58 6.19 -4.82 -14.53
N ILE A 59 6.88 -3.93 -13.81
CA ILE A 59 6.35 -3.34 -12.57
C ILE A 59 5.04 -2.61 -12.86
N LEU A 60 4.98 -1.83 -13.95
CA LEU A 60 3.76 -1.12 -14.35
C LEU A 60 2.64 -2.09 -14.75
N LEU A 61 2.95 -3.16 -15.50
CA LEU A 61 1.98 -4.19 -15.86
C LEU A 61 1.46 -4.93 -14.62
N THR A 62 2.36 -5.34 -13.73
CA THR A 62 2.03 -6.00 -12.45
C THR A 62 1.14 -5.11 -11.61
N PHE A 63 1.44 -3.82 -11.53
CA PHE A 63 0.63 -2.84 -10.81
C PHE A 63 -0.81 -2.82 -11.36
N SER A 64 -1.00 -2.75 -12.67
CA SER A 64 -2.33 -2.85 -13.29
C SER A 64 -3.03 -4.16 -12.93
N SER A 65 -2.35 -5.31 -13.04
CA SER A 65 -2.93 -6.62 -12.69
C SER A 65 -3.34 -6.72 -11.23
N LEU A 66 -2.52 -6.22 -10.30
CA LEU A 66 -2.83 -6.21 -8.86
C LEU A 66 -4.06 -5.34 -8.53
N LEU A 67 -4.30 -4.27 -9.27
CA LEU A 67 -5.46 -3.40 -9.07
C LEU A 67 -6.75 -3.99 -9.60
N SER A 68 -6.67 -4.95 -10.52
CA SER A 68 -7.80 -5.76 -10.96
C SER A 68 -8.15 -6.91 -10.00
N GLY A 69 -7.36 -7.09 -8.93
CA GLY A 69 -7.59 -8.09 -7.89
C GLY A 69 -6.52 -9.17 -7.81
N PRO A 70 -6.63 -10.06 -6.80
CA PRO A 70 -5.76 -11.22 -6.71
C PRO A 70 -6.04 -12.16 -7.89
N SER A 71 -5.01 -12.40 -8.70
CA SER A 71 -5.06 -13.30 -9.85
C SER A 71 -3.75 -14.06 -9.97
N GLU A 72 -3.79 -15.22 -10.64
CA GLU A 72 -2.59 -16.00 -10.95
C GLU A 72 -1.58 -15.17 -11.75
N ASP A 73 -2.04 -14.41 -12.73
CA ASP A 73 -1.21 -13.51 -13.54
C ASP A 73 -0.51 -12.47 -12.68
N ALA A 74 -1.23 -11.80 -11.77
CA ALA A 74 -0.64 -10.80 -10.88
C ALA A 74 0.45 -11.42 -9.97
N TRP A 75 0.22 -12.64 -9.48
CA TRP A 75 1.18 -13.39 -8.69
C TRP A 75 2.44 -13.74 -9.48
N ILE A 76 2.27 -14.32 -10.68
CA ILE A 76 3.38 -14.71 -11.57
C ILE A 76 4.20 -13.49 -11.99
N LEU A 77 3.55 -12.40 -12.39
CA LEU A 77 4.21 -11.16 -12.79
C LEU A 77 4.99 -10.53 -11.64
N SER A 78 4.41 -10.52 -10.43
CA SER A 78 5.09 -10.03 -9.22
C SER A 78 6.36 -10.83 -8.92
N GLY A 79 6.28 -12.16 -8.90
CA GLY A 79 7.44 -13.02 -8.72
C GLY A 79 8.49 -12.85 -9.82
N THR A 80 8.06 -12.59 -11.05
CA THR A 80 8.95 -12.31 -12.18
C THR A 80 9.69 -10.98 -12.01
N CYS A 81 9.03 -9.93 -11.54
CA CYS A 81 9.68 -8.65 -11.22
C CYS A 81 10.79 -8.85 -10.19
N VAL A 82 10.52 -9.60 -9.12
CA VAL A 82 11.50 -9.90 -8.08
C VAL A 82 12.70 -10.65 -8.65
N ARG A 83 12.47 -11.74 -9.40
CA ARG A 83 13.56 -12.51 -10.03
C ARG A 83 14.41 -11.65 -10.96
N LEU A 84 13.78 -10.81 -11.79
CA LEU A 84 14.51 -9.90 -12.66
C LEU A 84 15.31 -8.85 -11.90
N ALA A 85 14.80 -8.37 -10.76
CA ALA A 85 15.56 -7.47 -9.90
C ALA A 85 16.82 -8.15 -9.32
N TYR A 86 16.73 -9.43 -8.95
CA TYR A 86 17.90 -10.23 -8.56
C TYR A 86 18.85 -10.47 -9.73
N ASP A 87 18.36 -10.87 -10.91
CA ASP A 87 19.16 -11.07 -12.13
C ASP A 87 19.87 -9.79 -12.61
N LEU A 88 19.35 -8.63 -12.25
CA LEU A 88 19.94 -7.31 -12.49
C LEU A 88 20.86 -6.85 -11.36
N ASP A 89 21.12 -7.70 -10.37
CA ASP A 89 21.91 -7.42 -9.17
C ASP A 89 21.44 -6.20 -8.37
N LEU A 90 20.17 -5.81 -8.50
CA LEU A 90 19.62 -4.62 -7.82
C LEU A 90 19.63 -4.78 -6.29
N HIS A 91 19.56 -6.01 -5.80
CA HIS A 91 19.65 -6.32 -4.37
C HIS A 91 21.04 -6.04 -3.76
N THR A 92 22.11 -6.04 -4.59
CA THR A 92 23.47 -5.69 -4.18
C THR A 92 23.79 -4.22 -4.36
N THR A 93 22.86 -3.47 -4.98
CA THR A 93 23.02 -2.03 -5.17
C THR A 93 23.16 -1.38 -3.78
N ASP A 94 24.27 -0.67 -3.58
CA ASP A 94 24.66 -0.01 -2.33
C ASP A 94 25.13 -0.94 -1.16
N ALA A 95 25.31 -2.25 -1.37
CA ALA A 95 25.73 -3.19 -0.30
C ALA A 95 27.11 -2.87 0.34
N HIS A 96 28.01 -2.23 -0.41
CA HIS A 96 29.36 -1.91 0.08
C HIS A 96 29.43 -0.71 1.03
N ARG A 97 28.34 0.05 1.22
CA ARG A 97 28.35 1.25 2.07
C ARG A 97 28.30 0.94 3.58
N GLN A 98 27.97 -0.29 3.97
CA GLN A 98 27.96 -0.69 5.39
C GLN A 98 29.38 -0.91 5.98
N HIS A 99 30.43 -0.86 5.14
CA HIS A 99 31.83 -1.09 5.53
C HIS A 99 32.78 0.08 5.21
N GLU A 100 32.36 1.34 5.40
CA GLU A 100 33.33 2.45 5.32
C GLU A 100 34.09 2.62 6.65
N GLY A 101 35.13 1.80 6.79
CA GLY A 101 36.20 1.91 7.79
C GLY A 101 37.56 1.40 7.31
N GLY A 102 37.73 1.05 6.02
CA GLY A 102 38.97 0.47 5.50
C GLY A 102 39.32 0.95 4.09
N SER A 103 40.49 1.58 3.98
CA SER A 103 41.37 1.88 2.83
C SER A 103 40.86 1.77 1.37
N PRO A 104 41.24 2.72 0.50
CA PRO A 104 40.80 2.77 -0.90
C PRO A 104 41.51 1.70 -1.75
N GLN A 105 40.75 0.77 -2.34
CA GLN A 105 41.20 -0.05 -3.46
C GLN A 105 40.51 0.40 -4.76
N GLN A 106 41.30 0.36 -5.81
CA GLN A 106 41.13 1.06 -7.08
C GLN A 106 40.03 0.49 -7.98
N ASN A 107 39.37 1.40 -8.71
CA ASN A 107 38.72 1.23 -10.01
C ASN A 107 37.78 0.05 -10.19
N GLN A 108 36.62 0.13 -9.54
CA GLN A 108 35.39 -0.49 -10.05
C GLN A 108 34.33 0.61 -10.11
N GLU A 109 33.84 0.94 -11.31
CA GLU A 109 32.70 1.85 -11.47
C GLU A 109 31.45 1.17 -10.91
N TYR A 110 31.27 1.27 -9.59
CA TYR A 110 30.05 0.83 -8.93
C TYR A 110 28.90 1.73 -9.41
N ARG A 111 27.85 1.11 -9.97
CA ARG A 111 26.58 1.81 -10.21
C ARG A 111 25.88 1.99 -8.88
N PHE A 112 26.12 3.13 -8.24
CA PHE A 112 25.35 3.58 -7.08
C PHE A 112 23.97 4.06 -7.57
N VAL A 113 22.89 3.45 -7.06
CA VAL A 113 21.53 3.92 -7.34
C VAL A 113 20.84 4.19 -6.01
N HIS A 114 21.01 5.42 -5.53
CA HIS A 114 20.28 5.87 -4.36
C HIS A 114 18.81 6.05 -4.71
N VAL A 115 17.94 5.32 -4.01
CA VAL A 115 16.50 5.59 -4.03
C VAL A 115 16.26 6.83 -3.18
N LEU A 116 16.28 7.97 -3.86
CA LEU A 116 16.00 9.26 -3.24
C LEU A 116 14.49 9.52 -3.23
N LEU A 117 14.02 10.17 -2.17
CA LEU A 117 12.63 10.49 -1.95
C LEU A 117 12.15 11.59 -2.91
N PRO A 118 10.93 11.49 -3.45
CA PRO A 118 10.42 12.49 -4.40
C PRO A 118 10.42 13.89 -3.77
N VAL A 119 10.74 14.88 -4.57
CA VAL A 119 10.54 16.29 -4.22
C VAL A 119 9.09 16.69 -4.46
N SER A 120 8.67 17.86 -3.98
CA SER A 120 7.31 18.34 -4.21
C SER A 120 7.05 18.62 -5.70
N ASP A 121 5.81 18.44 -6.15
CA ASP A 121 5.42 18.80 -7.53
C ASP A 121 5.66 20.30 -7.79
N HIS A 122 5.47 21.14 -6.77
CA HIS A 122 5.77 22.57 -6.84
C HIS A 122 7.24 22.85 -7.16
N ASP A 123 8.18 22.15 -6.50
CA ASP A 123 9.61 22.34 -6.77
C ASP A 123 10.00 21.76 -8.13
N TRP A 124 9.39 20.63 -8.51
CA TRP A 124 9.57 20.03 -9.83
C TRP A 124 9.13 20.97 -10.96
N ASP A 125 7.90 21.51 -10.88
CA ASP A 125 7.31 22.36 -11.91
C ASP A 125 8.04 23.69 -12.05
N ASN A 126 8.44 24.28 -10.93
CA ASN A 126 9.22 25.51 -10.90
C ASN A 126 10.71 25.31 -11.19
N ARG A 127 11.16 24.06 -11.40
CA ARG A 127 12.56 23.68 -11.60
C ARG A 127 13.47 24.19 -10.47
N THR A 128 12.92 24.26 -9.26
CA THR A 128 13.65 24.66 -8.06
C THR A 128 14.55 23.50 -7.63
N GLN A 129 15.82 23.80 -7.34
CA GLN A 129 16.71 22.79 -6.78
C GLN A 129 16.32 22.51 -5.33
N ALA A 130 15.81 21.30 -5.06
CA ALA A 130 15.53 20.80 -3.73
C ALA A 130 16.37 19.54 -3.48
N PRO A 131 17.07 19.41 -2.34
CA PRO A 131 17.80 18.20 -2.02
C PRO A 131 16.83 17.06 -1.76
N SER A 132 17.08 15.93 -2.42
CA SER A 132 16.27 14.72 -2.29
C SER A 132 16.91 13.81 -1.24
N ALA A 133 16.15 13.49 -0.19
CA ALA A 133 16.65 12.69 0.95
C ALA A 133 16.65 11.20 0.60
N LEU A 134 17.60 10.45 1.14
CA LEU A 134 17.64 8.99 0.96
C LEU A 134 16.54 8.31 1.80
N LEU A 135 15.81 7.37 1.20
CA LEU A 135 14.94 6.47 1.97
C LEU A 135 15.77 5.31 2.53
N ASN A 136 16.12 5.38 3.81
CA ASN A 136 16.78 4.27 4.50
C ASN A 136 15.77 3.21 4.97
N ALA A 137 15.14 2.50 4.03
CA ALA A 137 14.06 1.54 4.31
C ALA A 137 14.50 0.35 5.20
N ASN A 138 15.80 0.03 5.21
CA ASN A 138 16.35 -1.07 6.02
C ASN A 138 16.94 -0.59 7.36
N GLY A 139 16.99 0.72 7.60
CA GLY A 139 17.49 1.29 8.85
C GLY A 139 16.40 1.38 9.91
N GLY A 140 16.77 1.35 11.20
CA GLY A 140 15.81 1.45 12.30
C GLY A 140 15.10 2.81 12.45
N MET A 141 15.47 3.82 11.65
CA MET A 141 14.84 5.15 11.65
C MET A 141 14.68 5.67 10.20
N PRO A 142 13.71 5.15 9.41
CA PRO A 142 13.56 5.53 8.00
C PRO A 142 13.31 7.02 7.75
N TRP A 143 12.75 7.74 8.72
CA TRP A 143 12.42 9.17 8.61
C TRP A 143 13.60 10.12 8.82
N LYS A 144 14.71 9.67 9.43
CA LYS A 144 15.76 10.56 9.96
C LYS A 144 16.33 11.52 8.92
N HIS A 145 16.69 11.01 7.74
CA HIS A 145 17.25 11.83 6.67
C HIS A 145 16.24 12.82 6.08
N LEU A 146 14.95 12.50 6.13
CA LEU A 146 13.89 13.40 5.66
C LEU A 146 13.62 14.51 6.68
N THR A 147 13.64 14.21 7.99
CA THR A 147 13.48 15.22 9.05
C THR A 147 14.53 16.32 8.99
N GLU A 148 15.77 15.97 8.66
CA GLU A 148 16.89 16.92 8.54
C GLU A 148 16.96 17.61 7.16
N SER A 149 16.15 17.17 6.20
CA SER A 149 16.14 17.70 4.84
C SER A 149 15.16 18.88 4.70
N PRO A 150 15.44 19.88 3.85
CA PRO A 150 14.44 20.87 3.47
C PRO A 150 13.32 20.29 2.60
N ASN A 151 13.49 19.10 2.00
CA ASN A 151 12.38 18.41 1.34
C ASN A 151 11.41 17.87 2.39
N GLN A 152 10.22 18.45 2.46
CA GLN A 152 9.13 18.03 3.35
C GLN A 152 7.89 17.60 2.56
N SER A 153 8.08 17.12 1.31
CA SER A 153 6.98 16.65 0.47
C SER A 153 6.15 15.58 1.16
N GLU A 154 4.83 15.72 1.07
CA GLU A 154 3.87 14.81 1.66
C GLU A 154 3.93 13.42 1.02
N ARG A 155 4.27 13.37 -0.27
CA ARG A 155 4.53 12.11 -0.99
C ARG A 155 5.80 11.42 -0.48
N ALA A 156 6.85 12.17 -0.14
CA ALA A 156 8.06 11.62 0.46
C ALA A 156 7.76 11.03 1.85
N TRP A 157 7.01 11.76 2.68
CA TRP A 157 6.57 11.28 3.99
C TRP A 157 5.69 10.04 3.89
N PHE A 158 4.79 9.96 2.90
CA PHE A 158 4.01 8.75 2.65
C PHE A 158 4.88 7.52 2.38
N LEU A 159 5.95 7.65 1.58
CA LEU A 159 6.88 6.54 1.33
C LEU A 159 7.66 6.14 2.58
N VAL A 160 8.04 7.10 3.43
CA VAL A 160 8.64 6.83 4.74
C VAL A 160 7.66 6.06 5.64
N CYS A 161 6.39 6.45 5.69
CA CYS A 161 5.37 5.74 6.45
C CYS A 161 5.14 4.31 5.93
N LEU A 162 5.17 4.10 4.60
CA LEU A 162 5.12 2.76 4.02
C LEU A 162 6.33 1.90 4.42
N ALA A 163 7.53 2.48 4.47
CA ALA A 163 8.72 1.77 4.93
C ALA A 163 8.61 1.39 6.42
N VAL A 164 8.10 2.29 7.26
CA VAL A 164 7.82 2.02 8.67
C VAL A 164 6.78 0.90 8.83
N LEU A 165 5.66 0.96 8.08
CA LEU A 165 4.65 -0.08 8.09
C LEU A 165 5.24 -1.44 7.67
N ARG A 166 6.08 -1.47 6.64
CA ARG A 166 6.77 -2.69 6.20
C ARG A 166 7.62 -3.30 7.31
N GLN A 167 8.44 -2.50 7.99
CA GLN A 167 9.26 -2.98 9.11
C GLN A 167 8.40 -3.55 10.24
N ALA A 168 7.30 -2.86 10.55
CA ALA A 168 6.38 -3.29 11.59
C ALA A 168 5.68 -4.60 11.21
N TYR A 169 5.28 -4.74 9.93
CA TYR A 169 4.72 -5.98 9.38
C TYR A 169 5.72 -7.13 9.45
N ASP A 170 6.96 -6.93 8.98
CA ASP A 170 8.03 -7.94 9.01
C ASP A 170 8.35 -8.41 10.44
N ALA A 171 8.21 -7.52 11.43
CA ALA A 171 8.38 -7.86 12.85
C ALA A 171 7.26 -8.75 13.41
N ALA A 172 6.03 -8.63 12.88
CA ALA A 172 4.84 -9.22 13.47
C ALA A 172 4.32 -10.48 12.75
N VAL A 173 4.61 -10.62 11.45
CA VAL A 173 4.18 -11.77 10.62
C VAL A 173 4.74 -13.12 11.06
N PRO A 174 6.02 -13.26 11.50
CA PRO A 174 6.55 -14.56 11.85
C PRO A 174 5.78 -15.21 13.02
N PRO A 175 5.39 -16.49 12.92
CA PRO A 175 4.71 -17.19 14.02
C PRO A 175 5.63 -17.24 15.25
N GLY A 176 5.12 -16.79 16.41
CA GLY A 176 5.92 -16.68 17.63
C GLY A 176 6.85 -15.46 17.67
N ALA A 177 6.49 -14.36 17.00
CA ALA A 177 7.18 -13.08 17.13
C ALA A 177 7.39 -12.72 18.62
N SER A 178 8.62 -12.36 18.99
CA SER A 178 8.92 -12.01 20.38
C SER A 178 8.23 -10.70 20.76
N VAL A 179 7.78 -10.62 22.02
CA VAL A 179 7.19 -9.41 22.60
C VAL A 179 8.11 -8.20 22.41
N GLU A 180 9.43 -8.41 22.51
CA GLU A 180 10.45 -7.38 22.23
C GLU A 180 10.40 -6.83 20.80
N ARG A 181 10.21 -7.67 19.78
CA ARG A 181 10.10 -7.23 18.37
C ARG A 181 8.83 -6.43 18.13
N LEU A 182 7.73 -6.84 18.76
CA LEU A 182 6.45 -6.11 18.68
C LEU A 182 6.54 -4.73 19.37
N HIS A 183 7.12 -4.67 20.57
CA HIS A 183 7.36 -3.39 21.26
C HIS A 183 8.33 -2.50 20.49
N HIS A 184 9.35 -3.06 19.85
CA HIS A 184 10.25 -2.30 19.00
C HIS A 184 9.50 -1.67 17.82
N ALA A 185 8.68 -2.46 17.11
CA ALA A 185 7.87 -1.95 16.01
C ALA A 185 6.85 -0.88 16.46
N GLU A 186 6.20 -1.07 17.60
CA GLU A 186 5.32 -0.06 18.22
C GLU A 186 6.08 1.24 18.53
N ALA A 187 7.28 1.15 19.11
CA ALA A 187 8.13 2.30 19.40
C ALA A 187 8.59 3.02 18.11
N VAL A 188 8.94 2.27 17.05
CA VAL A 188 9.30 2.83 15.74
C VAL A 188 8.14 3.62 15.15
N ILE A 189 6.91 3.10 15.22
CA ILE A 189 5.71 3.81 14.74
C ILE A 189 5.42 5.05 15.59
N GLY A 190 5.51 4.95 16.92
CA GLY A 190 5.36 6.10 17.81
C GLY A 190 6.36 7.21 17.49
N CYS A 191 7.62 6.85 17.25
CA CYS A 191 8.65 7.82 16.83
C CYS A 191 8.35 8.39 15.44
N ALA A 192 7.87 7.59 14.49
CA ALA A 192 7.49 8.05 13.17
C ALA A 192 6.35 9.09 13.25
N PHE A 193 5.33 8.86 14.08
CA PHE A 193 4.27 9.85 14.33
C PHE A 193 4.81 11.17 14.87
N LEU A 194 5.76 11.11 15.81
CA LEU A 194 6.40 12.31 16.37
C LEU A 194 7.31 13.04 15.37
N ALA A 195 7.87 12.31 14.40
CA ALA A 195 8.73 12.86 13.36
C ALA A 195 7.95 13.55 12.23
N LEU A 196 6.65 13.28 12.09
CA LEU A 196 5.83 13.89 11.04
C LEU A 196 5.81 15.42 11.15
N PRO A 197 5.76 16.15 10.01
CA PRO A 197 5.62 17.59 10.00
C PRO A 197 4.35 18.07 10.73
N ARG A 198 4.39 19.29 11.28
CA ARG A 198 3.24 19.88 12.00
C ARG A 198 1.96 19.92 11.15
N SER A 199 2.08 20.10 9.83
CA SER A 199 0.95 20.06 8.90
C SER A 199 0.14 18.76 9.01
N PHE A 200 0.78 17.62 9.26
CA PHE A 200 0.10 16.33 9.43
C PHE A 200 -0.68 16.26 10.77
N GLN A 201 -0.19 16.95 11.80
CA GLN A 201 -0.76 16.93 13.15
C GLN A 201 -1.92 17.92 13.29
N ASP A 202 -1.78 19.13 12.76
CA ASP A 202 -2.79 20.19 12.86
C ASP A 202 -4.08 19.83 12.10
N LEU A 203 -3.95 19.13 10.98
CA LEU A 203 -5.07 18.68 10.14
C LEU A 203 -5.91 17.55 10.76
N SER A 204 -5.33 16.76 11.67
CA SER A 204 -6.12 15.85 12.48
C SER A 204 -7.13 16.63 13.35
N MET A 205 -6.73 17.80 13.85
CA MET A 205 -7.46 18.51 14.90
C MET A 205 -8.43 19.59 14.41
N SER A 206 -8.18 20.20 13.25
CA SER A 206 -9.04 21.24 12.69
C SER A 206 -10.10 20.67 11.74
N GLY A 207 -11.36 21.10 11.87
CA GLY A 207 -12.38 20.84 10.85
C GLY A 207 -11.88 21.30 9.49
N ALA A 208 -11.89 20.40 8.50
CA ALA A 208 -11.23 20.58 7.22
C ALA A 208 -11.81 21.78 6.43
N SER A 209 -11.23 22.96 6.60
CA SER A 209 -11.28 23.99 5.57
C SER A 209 -10.28 23.58 4.49
N TRP A 210 -10.73 22.89 3.44
CA TRP A 210 -9.88 22.44 2.34
C TRP A 210 -9.15 23.63 1.70
N PRO A 211 -7.83 23.79 1.90
CA PRO A 211 -7.02 24.77 1.17
C PRO A 211 -6.80 24.31 -0.28
N THR A 212 -6.16 25.16 -1.07
CA THR A 212 -5.98 25.10 -2.53
C THR A 212 -5.31 23.85 -3.12
N SER A 213 -4.78 22.89 -2.34
CA SER A 213 -4.08 21.70 -2.86
C SER A 213 -4.62 20.37 -2.31
N HIS A 214 -5.71 19.86 -2.89
CA HIS A 214 -6.38 18.61 -2.47
C HIS A 214 -5.48 17.36 -2.53
N VAL A 215 -4.53 17.30 -3.46
CA VAL A 215 -3.59 16.17 -3.61
C VAL A 215 -2.67 16.04 -2.40
N THR A 216 -2.31 17.17 -1.79
CA THR A 216 -1.48 17.22 -0.59
C THR A 216 -2.17 16.52 0.59
N PHE A 217 -3.44 16.85 0.84
CA PHE A 217 -4.24 16.23 1.90
C PHE A 217 -4.40 14.73 1.73
N ASN A 218 -4.52 14.30 0.48
CA ASN A 218 -4.61 12.91 0.13
C ASN A 218 -3.37 12.11 0.55
N TRP A 219 -2.16 12.62 0.33
CA TRP A 219 -0.92 11.97 0.81
C TRP A 219 -0.79 11.99 2.34
N ILE A 220 -1.20 13.08 2.99
CA ILE A 220 -1.25 13.17 4.45
C ILE A 220 -2.19 12.12 5.02
N ALA A 221 -3.42 12.05 4.52
CA ALA A 221 -4.43 11.07 4.91
C ALA A 221 -3.94 9.64 4.71
N CYS A 222 -3.33 9.34 3.55
CA CYS A 222 -2.76 8.03 3.28
C CYS A 222 -1.66 7.65 4.28
N SER A 223 -0.80 8.60 4.64
CA SER A 223 0.27 8.39 5.62
C SER A 223 -0.29 8.06 7.01
N LEU A 224 -1.33 8.79 7.43
CA LEU A 224 -2.00 8.55 8.72
C LEU A 224 -2.73 7.20 8.74
N ILE A 225 -3.41 6.81 7.66
CA ILE A 225 -4.04 5.49 7.53
C ILE A 225 -2.98 4.38 7.66
N VAL A 226 -1.86 4.52 6.95
CA VAL A 226 -0.75 3.56 6.96
C VAL A 226 -0.14 3.39 8.35
N LEU A 227 0.08 4.48 9.09
CA LEU A 227 0.66 4.38 10.44
C LEU A 227 -0.34 3.82 11.46
N ASN A 228 -1.64 4.15 11.34
CA ASN A 228 -2.67 3.62 12.23
C ASN A 228 -2.99 2.14 11.97
N TRP A 229 -2.70 1.61 10.78
CA TRP A 229 -2.91 0.18 10.46
C TRP A 229 -2.28 -0.78 11.47
N TYR A 230 -1.06 -0.49 11.91
CA TYR A 230 -0.27 -1.43 12.70
C TYR A 230 -0.82 -1.68 14.12
N ALA A 231 -1.61 -0.76 14.67
CA ALA A 231 -2.10 -0.84 16.05
C ALA A 231 -2.92 -2.12 16.37
N LEU A 232 -3.28 -2.91 15.34
CA LEU A 232 -4.03 -4.15 15.47
C LEU A 232 -3.21 -5.42 15.21
N CYS A 233 -1.93 -5.31 14.89
CA CYS A 233 -1.05 -6.45 14.66
C CYS A 233 -0.92 -7.40 15.89
N PRO A 234 -0.90 -6.90 17.14
CA PRO A 234 -0.88 -7.77 18.32
C PRO A 234 -2.10 -8.69 18.47
N LEU A 235 -3.22 -8.39 17.80
CA LEU A 235 -4.46 -9.20 17.86
C LEU A 235 -4.43 -10.41 16.92
N GLN A 236 -3.50 -10.47 15.95
CA GLN A 236 -3.35 -11.63 15.06
C GLN A 236 -2.57 -12.78 15.71
N ASN A 237 -1.74 -12.49 16.72
CA ASN A 237 -1.03 -13.51 17.50
C ASN A 237 -1.91 -13.96 18.68
N GLU A 238 -2.93 -14.77 18.39
CA GLU A 238 -3.84 -15.38 19.37
C GLU A 238 -3.11 -16.13 20.51
N THR A 239 -1.85 -16.50 20.31
CA THR A 239 -1.04 -17.27 21.27
C THR A 239 -0.50 -16.46 22.46
N LEU A 240 -0.57 -15.12 22.42
CA LEU A 240 0.05 -14.25 23.44
C LEU A 240 -0.93 -13.61 24.44
N GLN A 241 -2.23 -13.84 24.31
CA GLN A 241 -3.23 -13.17 25.17
C GLN A 241 -3.68 -14.08 26.34
N PRO A 242 -3.42 -13.71 27.60
CA PRO A 242 -4.17 -14.25 28.73
C PRO A 242 -5.62 -13.76 28.65
N ALA A 243 -6.58 -14.60 29.09
CA ALA A 243 -8.03 -14.48 28.88
C ALA A 243 -8.72 -13.17 29.35
N ASP A 244 -8.00 -12.22 29.96
CA ASP A 244 -8.57 -11.04 30.64
C ASP A 244 -8.14 -9.67 30.08
N VAL A 245 -7.32 -9.59 29.03
CA VAL A 245 -6.90 -8.28 28.48
C VAL A 245 -7.91 -7.78 27.46
N ARG A 246 -8.82 -6.90 27.91
CA ARG A 246 -9.90 -6.28 27.13
C ARG A 246 -9.44 -5.75 25.74
N PRO A 247 -9.76 -6.45 24.63
CA PRO A 247 -9.45 -6.00 23.27
C PRO A 247 -10.30 -4.82 22.70
N PRO A 248 -11.50 -4.44 23.21
CA PRO A 248 -12.36 -3.52 22.45
C PRO A 248 -11.92 -2.05 22.48
N ARG A 249 -11.11 -1.60 23.46
CA ARG A 249 -10.74 -0.17 23.58
C ARG A 249 -9.64 0.26 22.60
N ILE A 250 -8.57 -0.55 22.45
CA ILE A 250 -7.47 -0.29 21.50
C ILE A 250 -7.98 -0.40 20.06
N TYR A 251 -8.89 -1.34 19.85
CA TYR A 251 -9.57 -1.52 18.58
C TYR A 251 -10.39 -0.29 18.17
N LEU A 252 -11.17 0.26 19.10
CA LEU A 252 -12.00 1.42 18.85
C LEU A 252 -11.20 2.70 18.57
N SER A 253 -10.11 2.94 19.31
CA SER A 253 -9.25 4.11 19.04
C SER A 253 -8.65 4.05 17.64
N THR A 254 -8.20 2.88 17.20
CA THR A 254 -7.65 2.69 15.87
C THR A 254 -8.68 2.94 14.78
N ILE A 255 -9.90 2.40 14.92
CA ILE A 255 -11.01 2.66 13.98
C ILE A 255 -11.29 4.16 13.89
N ILE A 256 -11.33 4.86 15.02
CA ILE A 256 -11.62 6.30 15.07
C ILE A 256 -10.54 7.09 14.33
N GLU A 257 -9.25 6.80 14.57
CA GLU A 257 -8.15 7.52 13.93
C GLU A 257 -8.05 7.21 12.42
N VAL A 258 -8.26 5.95 12.02
CA VAL A 258 -8.35 5.58 10.58
C VAL A 258 -9.51 6.32 9.90
N ASN A 259 -10.68 6.37 10.54
CA ASN A 259 -11.82 7.10 10.00
C ASN A 259 -11.59 8.61 9.97
N ARG A 260 -10.88 9.15 10.96
CA ARG A 260 -10.50 10.56 10.99
C ARG A 260 -9.59 10.91 9.82
N ALA A 261 -8.58 10.08 9.56
CA ALA A 261 -7.72 10.23 8.40
C ALA A 261 -8.48 10.04 7.07
N ALA A 262 -9.40 9.07 7.00
CA ALA A 262 -10.21 8.83 5.80
C ALA A 262 -11.07 10.04 5.41
N ARG A 263 -11.59 10.80 6.40
CA ARG A 263 -12.35 12.04 6.14
C ARG A 263 -11.51 13.18 5.57
N LEU A 264 -10.18 13.09 5.61
CA LEU A 264 -9.27 14.03 4.96
C LEU A 264 -9.03 13.69 3.48
N LEU A 265 -9.56 12.58 2.99
CA LEU A 265 -9.46 12.23 1.56
C LEU A 265 -10.46 13.07 0.76
N SER A 266 -9.98 13.79 -0.25
CA SER A 266 -10.83 14.56 -1.17
C SER A 266 -11.50 13.61 -2.17
N PRO A 267 -12.84 13.56 -2.24
CA PRO A 267 -13.55 12.71 -3.21
C PRO A 267 -13.26 13.06 -4.67
N GLN A 268 -12.81 14.29 -4.95
CA GLN A 268 -12.52 14.70 -6.33
C GLN A 268 -11.14 14.24 -6.82
N HIS A 269 -10.23 13.91 -5.89
CA HIS A 269 -8.83 13.62 -6.19
C HIS A 269 -8.37 12.26 -5.61
N LEU A 270 -9.29 11.47 -5.07
CA LEU A 270 -9.02 10.16 -4.47
C LEU A 270 -8.34 9.20 -5.46
N SER A 271 -8.66 9.33 -6.74
CA SER A 271 -8.06 8.56 -7.81
C SER A 271 -6.57 8.83 -8.03
N LEU A 272 -6.04 9.96 -7.52
CA LEU A 272 -4.62 10.31 -7.57
C LEU A 272 -3.80 9.77 -6.39
N CYS A 273 -4.46 9.23 -5.35
CA CYS A 273 -3.79 8.55 -4.24
C CYS A 273 -3.18 7.22 -4.67
N SER A 274 -2.35 6.62 -3.81
CA SER A 274 -2.02 5.20 -3.95
C SER A 274 -3.28 4.33 -3.73
N PRO A 275 -3.79 3.62 -4.75
CA PRO A 275 -5.01 2.81 -4.61
C PRO A 275 -4.85 1.64 -3.61
N PHE A 276 -3.62 1.18 -3.36
CA PHE A 276 -3.34 0.16 -2.35
C PHE A 276 -3.52 0.65 -0.91
N VAL A 277 -3.63 1.97 -0.68
CA VAL A 277 -4.00 2.50 0.64
C VAL A 277 -5.39 2.00 1.07
N CYS A 278 -6.25 1.60 0.13
CA CYS A 278 -7.55 1.02 0.44
C CYS A 278 -7.42 -0.33 1.18
N CYS A 279 -6.37 -1.10 0.91
CA CYS A 279 -6.05 -2.27 1.73
C CYS A 279 -5.75 -1.82 3.16
N ALA A 280 -4.90 -0.80 3.30
CA ALA A 280 -4.67 0.06 4.47
C ALA A 280 -5.96 0.41 5.27
N LEU A 281 -6.92 0.94 4.54
CA LEU A 281 -8.14 1.52 5.07
C LEU A 281 -9.07 0.45 5.67
N VAL A 282 -9.20 -0.70 5.01
CA VAL A 282 -10.16 -1.76 5.38
C VAL A 282 -9.73 -2.52 6.64
N GLY A 283 -8.45 -2.56 6.95
CA GLY A 283 -7.92 -3.36 8.06
C GLY A 283 -7.66 -4.82 7.65
N PRO A 284 -6.74 -5.54 8.32
CA PRO A 284 -6.65 -6.98 8.16
C PRO A 284 -7.98 -7.62 8.56
N SER A 285 -8.45 -8.62 7.82
CA SER A 285 -9.75 -9.26 8.08
C SER A 285 -10.93 -8.27 8.21
N THR A 286 -10.86 -7.15 7.48
CA THR A 286 -11.83 -6.02 7.49
C THR A 286 -12.05 -5.37 8.85
N VAL A 287 -11.07 -5.46 9.74
CA VAL A 287 -11.20 -5.05 11.14
C VAL A 287 -11.45 -3.54 11.28
N HIS A 288 -11.05 -2.67 10.33
CA HIS A 288 -11.37 -1.24 10.45
C HIS A 288 -12.81 -0.90 10.07
N VAL A 289 -13.56 -1.85 9.50
CA VAL A 289 -14.97 -1.70 9.16
C VAL A 289 -15.79 -2.31 10.28
N PRO A 290 -16.46 -1.50 11.13
CA PRO A 290 -17.25 -2.03 12.21
C PRO A 290 -18.37 -2.94 11.69
N ASP A 291 -18.47 -4.15 12.24
CA ASP A 291 -19.64 -5.02 12.10
C ASP A 291 -20.77 -4.51 12.99
N ASP A 292 -22.02 -4.78 12.61
CA ASP A 292 -23.24 -4.47 13.40
C ASP A 292 -23.25 -5.12 14.80
N HIS A 293 -22.34 -6.07 15.07
CA HIS A 293 -22.23 -6.83 16.32
C HIS A 293 -21.12 -6.35 17.26
N ILE A 294 -20.25 -5.43 16.84
CA ILE A 294 -19.42 -4.72 17.82
C ILE A 294 -20.43 -3.96 18.67
N LEU A 295 -20.44 -4.20 19.98
CA LEU A 295 -21.36 -3.68 21.00
C LEU A 295 -21.33 -2.14 21.17
N ILE A 296 -21.10 -1.42 20.08
CA ILE A 296 -21.31 0.01 19.96
C ILE A 296 -22.71 0.15 19.35
N GLU A 297 -23.73 0.22 20.21
CA GLU A 297 -25.11 0.63 19.87
C GLU A 297 -25.19 2.08 19.33
N SER A 298 -24.10 2.68 18.86
CA SER A 298 -24.05 4.09 18.52
C SER A 298 -23.99 4.30 17.01
N GLN A 299 -24.82 5.23 16.54
CA GLN A 299 -24.83 5.77 15.17
C GLN A 299 -23.42 6.06 14.62
N SER A 300 -22.46 6.38 15.49
CA SER A 300 -21.05 6.63 15.15
C SER A 300 -20.32 5.45 14.49
N ALA A 301 -20.59 4.20 14.90
CA ALA A 301 -19.95 3.03 14.29
C ALA A 301 -20.46 2.77 12.86
N SER A 302 -21.77 2.96 12.66
CA SER A 302 -22.39 2.91 11.32
C SER A 302 -21.82 3.99 10.41
N LEU A 303 -21.64 5.22 10.90
CA LEU A 303 -21.03 6.31 10.14
C LEU A 303 -19.55 6.04 9.79
N CYS A 304 -18.80 5.37 10.66
CA CYS A 304 -17.43 4.94 10.36
C CYS A 304 -17.40 3.89 9.24
N ALA A 305 -18.26 2.87 9.32
CA ALA A 305 -18.38 1.86 8.26
C ALA A 305 -18.79 2.49 6.93
N GLU A 306 -19.70 3.46 6.96
CA GLU A 306 -20.18 4.18 5.78
C GLU A 306 -19.09 5.08 5.18
N THR A 307 -18.29 5.76 6.01
CA THR A 307 -17.16 6.57 5.55
C THR A 307 -16.19 5.73 4.71
N ILE A 308 -15.82 4.55 5.19
CA ILE A 308 -14.94 3.63 4.47
C ILE A 308 -15.59 3.17 3.16
N ARG A 309 -16.88 2.79 3.18
CA ARG A 309 -17.62 2.38 1.97
C ARG A 309 -17.66 3.48 0.91
N LEU A 310 -17.91 4.73 1.30
CA LEU A 310 -17.94 5.87 0.40
C LEU A 310 -16.57 6.12 -0.24
N VAL A 311 -15.48 6.02 0.52
CA VAL A 311 -14.12 6.13 -0.02
C VAL A 311 -13.85 5.03 -1.04
N LEU A 312 -14.18 3.77 -0.72
CA LEU A 312 -13.97 2.64 -1.64
C LEU A 312 -14.81 2.76 -2.91
N SER A 313 -16.05 3.22 -2.79
CA SER A 313 -16.97 3.46 -3.91
C SER A 313 -16.45 4.54 -4.86
N ASP A 314 -15.88 5.62 -4.32
CA ASP A 314 -15.28 6.67 -5.14
C ASP A 314 -13.99 6.18 -5.84
N VAL A 315 -13.14 5.44 -5.12
CA VAL A 315 -11.94 4.81 -5.70
C VAL A 315 -12.32 3.83 -6.82
N ALA A 316 -13.41 3.08 -6.67
CA ALA A 316 -13.91 2.13 -7.67
C ALA A 316 -14.21 2.76 -9.04
N ARG A 317 -14.43 4.07 -9.10
CA ARG A 317 -14.65 4.80 -10.37
C ARG A 317 -13.42 4.82 -11.27
N HIS A 318 -12.23 4.69 -10.71
CA HIS A 318 -10.97 4.72 -11.46
C HIS A 318 -10.12 3.46 -11.25
N TRP A 319 -10.29 2.77 -10.13
CA TRP A 319 -9.47 1.63 -9.73
C TRP A 319 -10.35 0.48 -9.21
N SER A 320 -10.34 -0.66 -9.91
CA SER A 320 -11.20 -1.81 -9.62
C SER A 320 -11.05 -2.37 -8.20
N ILE A 321 -9.88 -2.20 -7.58
CA ILE A 321 -9.60 -2.59 -6.19
C ILE A 321 -10.63 -2.03 -5.19
N GLY A 322 -11.21 -0.85 -5.43
CA GLY A 322 -12.25 -0.28 -4.59
C GLY A 322 -13.50 -1.17 -4.54
N GLY A 323 -13.96 -1.63 -5.71
CA GLY A 323 -15.11 -2.55 -5.82
C GLY A 323 -14.83 -3.91 -5.19
N ILE A 324 -13.65 -4.47 -5.44
CA ILE A 324 -13.25 -5.77 -4.88
C ILE A 324 -13.23 -5.73 -3.35
N LEU A 325 -12.73 -4.65 -2.76
CA LEU A 325 -12.72 -4.49 -1.31
C LEU A 325 -14.14 -4.32 -0.72
N LEU A 326 -15.06 -3.68 -1.46
CA LEU A 326 -16.48 -3.64 -1.07
C LEU A 326 -17.09 -5.05 -1.06
N ASP A 327 -16.84 -5.84 -2.11
CA ASP A 327 -17.32 -7.22 -2.20
C ASP A 327 -16.80 -8.08 -1.03
N ILE A 328 -15.53 -7.91 -0.63
CA ILE A 328 -14.95 -8.59 0.53
C ILE A 328 -15.65 -8.20 1.84
N ILE A 329 -15.94 -6.91 2.02
CA ILE A 329 -16.66 -6.42 3.21
C ILE A 329 -18.06 -7.03 3.28
N ASP A 330 -18.78 -7.06 2.16
CA ASP A 330 -20.16 -7.54 2.12
C ASP A 330 -20.25 -9.08 2.17
N TYR A 331 -19.28 -9.79 1.60
CA TYR A 331 -19.15 -11.24 1.77
C TYR A 331 -19.04 -11.63 3.25
N LYS A 332 -18.24 -10.89 4.04
CA LYS A 332 -18.10 -11.14 5.48
C LYS A 332 -19.42 -10.96 6.25
N LYS A 333 -20.29 -10.04 5.81
CA LYS A 333 -21.64 -9.88 6.39
C LYS A 333 -22.52 -11.10 6.14
N THR A 334 -22.43 -11.69 4.94
CA THR A 334 -23.28 -12.82 4.53
C THR A 334 -22.80 -14.19 5.01
N SER A 335 -21.51 -14.36 5.28
CA SER A 335 -20.86 -15.65 5.60
C SER A 335 -20.89 -16.06 7.09
N LYS A 336 -21.68 -15.39 7.95
CA LYS A 336 -21.85 -15.83 9.35
C LYS A 336 -22.73 -17.11 9.44
N PRO A 337 -22.33 -18.10 10.27
CA PRO A 337 -23.01 -19.40 10.33
C PRO A 337 -24.38 -19.29 10.97
N ALA A 338 -25.36 -19.96 10.39
CA ALA A 338 -26.60 -20.29 11.09
C ALA A 338 -26.26 -21.03 12.40
N SER A 339 -27.04 -20.76 13.45
CA SER A 339 -26.97 -21.37 14.78
C SER A 339 -26.65 -22.88 14.79
N PRO A 340 -26.06 -23.43 15.87
CA PRO A 340 -25.59 -24.81 15.92
C PRO A 340 -26.76 -25.78 16.04
N ALA A 341 -27.44 -26.05 14.93
CA ALA A 341 -28.42 -27.11 14.83
C ALA A 341 -28.38 -27.71 13.43
N GLY A 342 -27.90 -28.96 13.36
CA GLY A 342 -28.04 -29.80 12.19
C GLY A 342 -26.77 -29.86 11.35
N ARG A 343 -26.08 -31.00 11.43
CA ARG A 343 -25.09 -31.43 10.44
C ARG A 343 -25.73 -31.33 9.05
N CYS A 344 -25.25 -30.41 8.24
CA CYS A 344 -25.41 -30.48 6.80
C CYS A 344 -24.06 -30.14 6.19
N SER A 345 -23.53 -31.07 5.41
CA SER A 345 -22.25 -30.99 4.72
C SER A 345 -22.21 -29.74 3.83
N GLN A 346 -21.56 -28.68 4.31
CA GLN A 346 -21.22 -27.53 3.49
C GLN A 346 -19.78 -27.68 3.06
N THR A 347 -19.56 -27.85 1.75
CA THR A 347 -18.24 -27.68 1.15
C THR A 347 -17.78 -26.25 1.41
N PRO A 348 -16.59 -26.04 1.99
CA PRO A 348 -16.10 -24.71 2.29
C PRO A 348 -15.89 -23.92 1.00
N PHE A 349 -16.19 -22.62 1.03
CA PHE A 349 -15.77 -21.69 -0.01
C PHE A 349 -14.24 -21.67 -0.06
N THR A 350 -13.68 -22.23 -1.12
CA THR A 350 -12.26 -22.15 -1.48
C THR A 350 -12.11 -20.97 -2.44
N PRO A 351 -11.48 -19.85 -2.03
CA PRO A 351 -11.15 -18.80 -2.99
C PRO A 351 -10.18 -19.40 -4.03
N GLU A 352 -10.35 -19.07 -5.31
CA GLU A 352 -9.67 -19.74 -6.43
C GLU A 352 -8.13 -19.80 -6.28
N TRP A 353 -7.54 -18.82 -5.58
CA TRP A 353 -6.10 -18.84 -5.29
C TRP A 353 -5.65 -19.92 -4.30
N ARG A 354 -6.53 -20.44 -3.42
CA ARG A 354 -6.21 -21.61 -2.55
C ARG A 354 -6.28 -22.92 -3.32
N ALA A 355 -7.22 -23.07 -4.26
CA ALA A 355 -7.25 -24.23 -5.14
C ALA A 355 -5.96 -24.35 -5.96
N LEU A 356 -5.38 -23.22 -6.35
CA LEU A 356 -4.06 -23.14 -7.03
C LEU A 356 -2.85 -23.50 -6.14
N VAL A 357 -2.95 -23.36 -4.82
CA VAL A 357 -1.85 -23.70 -3.90
C VAL A 357 -1.88 -25.19 -3.53
N ASP A 358 -3.07 -25.78 -3.44
CA ASP A 358 -3.25 -27.19 -3.12
C ASP A 358 -2.91 -28.13 -4.30
N ASP A 359 -2.89 -27.63 -5.55
CA ASP A 359 -2.49 -28.39 -6.74
C ASP A 359 -0.96 -28.35 -7.03
N ILE A 360 -0.18 -27.56 -6.26
CA ILE A 360 1.26 -27.34 -6.49
C ILE A 360 2.15 -27.99 -5.40
N PHE A 361 1.56 -28.68 -4.39
CA PHE A 361 2.30 -29.41 -3.36
C PHE A 361 1.87 -30.88 -3.17
#